data_AF-C1DRU0-F1
#
_entry.id   AF-C1DRU0-F1
#
_cell.length_a   1.000
_cell.length_b   1.000
_cell.length_c   1.000
_cell.angle_alpha   90.00
_cell.angle_beta   90.00
_cell.angle_gamma   90.00
#
_symmetry.space_group_name_H-M   'P 1'
#
loop_
_entity.id
_entity.type
_entity.pdbx_description
1 polymer ?
#
loop_
_entity_poly.entity_id
_entity_poly.type
_entity_poly.pdbx_seq_one_letter_code
_entity_poly.pdbx_strand_id
1 'polypeptide(L)'
;MPACRQPVPKRQRGFSLLEAIVALVILAGACMALFAWINTSLTQLQRAELYIDAGPAIESAMQYLKTVDLARRPTGTFESGTISVDWRASALEADSTRSPEYGGSNFLLSLYAVSLTARSTTRSLPPLYTRIVNYRLKPGLPDPTDGL
;
A
#
# COMPACT_ATOMS: atom_id res chain seq x y z
N MET A 1 -84.00 23.06 14.59
CA MET A 1 -83.18 22.22 15.49
C MET A 1 -81.81 22.00 14.85
N PRO A 2 -80.71 22.56 15.37
CA PRO A 2 -79.36 22.21 14.90
C PRO A 2 -78.70 21.18 15.84
N ALA A 3 -78.15 20.13 15.27
CA ALA A 3 -77.36 19.13 15.99
C ALA A 3 -75.97 19.70 16.33
N CYS A 4 -75.62 19.68 17.62
CA CYS A 4 -74.30 20.06 18.10
C CYS A 4 -73.28 18.98 17.68
N ARG A 5 -72.37 19.31 16.76
CA ARG A 5 -71.19 18.48 16.46
C ARG A 5 -70.24 18.55 17.65
N GLN A 6 -70.03 17.43 18.34
CA GLN A 6 -69.00 17.33 19.36
C GLN A 6 -67.60 17.29 18.72
N PRO A 7 -66.62 18.05 19.24
CA PRO A 7 -65.23 17.93 18.81
C PRO A 7 -64.62 16.64 19.39
N VAL A 8 -64.02 15.82 18.53
CA VAL A 8 -63.29 14.61 18.94
C VAL A 8 -62.02 15.05 19.68
N PRO A 9 -61.77 14.62 20.93
CA PRO A 9 -60.57 14.99 21.64
C PRO A 9 -59.36 14.35 20.96
N LYS A 10 -58.45 15.18 20.42
CA LYS A 10 -57.14 14.72 19.95
C LYS A 10 -56.35 14.25 21.17
N ARG A 11 -56.19 12.94 21.29
CA ARG A 11 -55.40 12.28 22.34
C ARG A 11 -53.94 12.68 22.16
N GLN A 12 -53.49 13.70 22.90
CA GLN A 12 -52.08 14.06 22.99
C GLN A 12 -51.37 12.90 23.71
N ARG A 13 -50.61 12.11 22.95
CA ARG A 13 -49.73 11.08 23.49
C ARG A 13 -48.57 11.84 24.12
N GLY A 14 -48.65 12.04 25.44
CA GLY A 14 -47.55 12.61 26.21
C GLY A 14 -46.30 11.76 26.00
N PHE A 15 -45.18 12.44 25.78
CA PHE A 15 -43.83 11.88 25.86
C PHE A 15 -43.74 10.95 27.07
N SER A 16 -43.71 9.64 26.84
CA SER A 16 -43.58 8.69 27.93
C SER A 16 -42.13 8.71 28.40
N LEU A 17 -41.90 8.61 29.72
CA LEU A 17 -40.56 8.50 30.30
C LEU A 17 -39.77 7.34 29.68
N LEU A 18 -40.48 6.26 29.31
CA LEU A 18 -39.92 5.12 28.59
C LEU A 18 -39.39 5.52 27.19
N GLU A 19 -40.11 6.37 26.47
CA GLU A 19 -39.75 6.83 25.13
C GLU A 19 -38.50 7.73 25.17
N ALA A 20 -38.38 8.58 26.20
CA ALA A 20 -37.19 9.39 26.40
C ALA A 20 -35.94 8.53 26.66
N ILE A 21 -36.06 7.47 27.45
CA ILE A 21 -34.96 6.53 27.70
C ILE A 21 -34.60 5.77 26.43
N VAL A 22 -35.59 5.28 25.68
CA VAL A 22 -35.35 4.61 24.39
C VAL A 22 -34.67 5.55 23.40
N ALA A 23 -35.13 6.79 23.28
CA ALA A 23 -34.51 7.79 22.42
C ALA A 23 -33.07 8.09 22.84
N LEU A 24 -32.80 8.20 24.15
CA LEU A 24 -31.44 8.40 24.68
C LEU A 24 -30.54 7.20 24.35
N VAL A 25 -31.04 5.97 24.48
CA VAL A 25 -30.27 4.76 24.16
C VAL A 25 -29.98 4.66 22.67
N ILE A 26 -30.97 4.95 21.80
CA ILE A 26 -30.77 4.98 20.34
C ILE A 26 -29.76 6.07 19.98
N LEU A 27 -29.89 7.27 20.56
CA LEU A 27 -28.97 8.37 20.33
C LEU A 27 -27.55 8.01 20.78
N ALA A 28 -27.39 7.45 21.97
CA ALA A 28 -26.11 7.02 22.50
C ALA A 28 -25.47 5.93 21.61
N GLY A 29 -26.26 4.96 21.16
CA GLY A 29 -25.82 3.93 20.22
C GLY A 29 -25.37 4.52 18.88
N ALA A 30 -26.13 5.46 18.33
CA ALA A 30 -25.76 6.16 17.10
C ALA A 30 -24.46 6.98 17.27
N CYS A 31 -24.30 7.68 18.39
CA CYS A 31 -23.07 8.40 18.71
C CYS A 31 -21.86 7.47 18.81
N MET A 32 -21.98 6.32 19.48
CA MET A 32 -20.89 5.33 19.57
C MET A 32 -20.50 4.79 18.20
N ALA A 33 -21.48 4.45 17.37
CA ALA A 33 -21.25 3.97 16.00
C ALA A 33 -20.54 5.03 15.15
N LEU A 34 -20.98 6.30 15.25
CA LEU A 34 -20.36 7.42 14.55
C LEU A 34 -18.92 7.65 15.00
N PHE A 35 -18.67 7.59 16.30
CA PHE A 35 -17.32 7.78 16.85
C PHE A 35 -16.37 6.64 16.43
N ALA A 36 -16.86 5.40 16.45
CA ALA A 36 -16.10 4.25 15.94
C ALA A 36 -15.79 4.38 14.45
N TRP A 37 -16.75 4.87 13.66
CA TRP A 37 -16.55 5.13 12.24
C TRP A 37 -15.52 6.23 11.99
N ILE A 38 -15.58 7.35 12.71
CA ILE A 38 -14.60 8.45 12.61
C ILE A 38 -13.19 7.96 12.97
N ASN A 39 -13.05 7.21 14.06
CA ASN A 39 -11.77 6.63 14.46
C ASN A 39 -11.21 5.69 13.39
N THR A 40 -12.09 4.91 12.75
CA THR A 40 -11.69 4.03 11.64
C THR A 40 -11.20 4.85 10.45
N SER A 41 -11.91 5.91 10.07
CA SER A 41 -11.53 6.81 8.97
C SER A 41 -10.20 7.53 9.25
N LEU A 42 -10.00 8.05 10.46
CA LEU A 42 -8.75 8.68 10.89
C LEU A 42 -7.57 7.70 10.84
N THR A 43 -7.78 6.47 11.31
CA THR A 43 -6.74 5.42 11.27
C THR A 43 -6.37 5.05 9.83
N GLN A 44 -7.34 5.05 8.91
CA GLN A 44 -7.09 4.84 7.48
C GLN A 44 -6.31 6.02 6.86
N LEU A 45 -6.65 7.25 7.23
CA LEU A 45 -5.95 8.45 6.76
C LEU A 45 -4.48 8.47 7.17
N GLN A 46 -4.18 8.18 8.45
CA GLN A 46 -2.81 8.12 8.96
C GLN A 46 -1.97 7.06 8.24
N ARG A 47 -2.59 5.92 7.87
CA ARG A 47 -1.91 4.91 7.05
C ARG A 47 -1.61 5.46 5.66
N ALA A 48 -2.57 6.12 5.02
CA ALA A 48 -2.39 6.71 3.69
C ALA A 48 -1.30 7.79 3.67
N GLU A 49 -1.24 8.66 4.67
CA GLU A 49 -0.22 9.70 4.79
C GLU A 49 1.19 9.12 4.91
N LEU A 50 1.35 8.05 5.69
CA LEU A 50 2.62 7.30 5.78
C LEU A 50 3.04 6.69 4.43
N TYR A 51 2.10 6.33 3.55
CA TYR A 51 2.41 5.87 2.19
C TYR A 51 2.80 7.02 1.25
N ILE A 52 2.25 8.22 1.44
CA ILE A 52 2.58 9.40 0.63
C ILE A 52 4.02 9.85 0.90
N ASP A 53 4.44 9.91 2.16
CA ASP A 53 5.81 10.34 2.51
C ASP A 53 6.88 9.30 2.12
N ALA A 54 6.54 8.01 2.21
CA ALA A 54 7.46 6.94 1.83
C ALA A 54 7.54 6.69 0.32
N GLY A 55 6.52 7.11 -0.45
CA GLY A 55 6.43 6.87 -1.89
C GLY A 55 7.66 7.36 -2.68
N PRO A 56 8.05 8.65 -2.56
CA PRO A 56 9.20 9.20 -3.28
C PRO A 56 10.54 8.53 -2.92
N ALA A 57 10.73 8.16 -1.65
CA ALA A 57 11.93 7.48 -1.19
C ALA A 57 12.02 6.06 -1.75
N ILE A 58 10.90 5.34 -1.80
CA ILE A 58 10.81 4.00 -2.41
C ILE A 58 11.03 4.09 -3.92
N GLU A 59 10.45 5.06 -4.60
CA GLU A 59 10.64 5.25 -6.04
C GLU A 59 12.10 5.55 -6.38
N SER A 60 12.74 6.42 -5.60
CA SER A 60 14.17 6.72 -5.73
C SER A 60 15.04 5.48 -5.48
N ALA A 61 14.72 4.69 -4.44
CA ALA A 61 15.41 3.44 -4.16
C ALA A 61 15.22 2.42 -5.30
N MET A 62 14.03 2.34 -5.89
CA MET A 62 13.76 1.48 -7.05
C MET A 62 14.55 1.93 -8.30
N GLN A 63 14.66 3.23 -8.56
CA GLN A 63 15.50 3.74 -9.65
C GLN A 63 16.98 3.43 -9.41
N TYR A 64 17.47 3.61 -8.18
CA TYR A 64 18.82 3.21 -7.80
C TYR A 64 19.05 1.70 -8.00
N LEU A 65 18.07 0.87 -7.64
CA LEU A 65 18.20 -0.58 -7.83
C LEU A 65 18.28 -1.00 -9.30
N LYS A 66 17.77 -0.20 -10.24
CA LYS A 66 17.93 -0.48 -11.68
C LYS A 66 19.37 -0.24 -12.17
N THR A 67 20.16 0.57 -11.47
CA THR A 67 21.56 0.85 -11.85
C THR A 67 22.56 -0.05 -11.12
N VAL A 68 22.16 -0.66 -10.01
CA VAL A 68 22.97 -1.61 -9.25
C VAL A 68 22.92 -2.99 -9.90
N ASP A 69 24.07 -3.65 -10.03
CA ASP A 69 24.10 -5.07 -10.38
C ASP A 69 23.69 -5.92 -9.17
N LEU A 70 22.40 -6.27 -9.09
CA LEU A 70 21.83 -7.10 -8.01
C LEU A 70 22.54 -8.45 -7.85
N ALA A 71 23.21 -8.96 -8.88
CA ALA A 71 23.97 -10.20 -8.80
C ALA A 71 25.25 -10.05 -7.95
N ARG A 72 25.84 -8.85 -7.91
CA ARG A 72 27.04 -8.55 -7.10
C ARG A 72 26.68 -7.96 -5.74
N ARG A 73 25.58 -7.20 -5.64
CA ARG A 73 25.14 -6.54 -4.41
C ARG A 73 23.67 -6.85 -4.13
N PRO A 74 23.39 -8.04 -3.56
CA PRO A 74 22.01 -8.47 -3.29
C PRO A 74 21.36 -7.73 -2.11
N THR A 75 22.14 -7.09 -1.24
CA THR A 75 21.63 -6.35 -0.08
C THR A 75 22.29 -4.99 0.04
N GLY A 76 21.56 -4.03 0.58
CA GLY A 76 22.12 -2.74 1.00
C GLY A 76 21.05 -1.79 1.53
N THR A 77 21.47 -0.57 1.81
CA THR A 77 20.62 0.48 2.38
C THR A 77 20.74 1.74 1.54
N PHE A 78 19.59 2.31 1.16
CA PHE A 78 19.50 3.53 0.37
C PHE A 78 18.90 4.62 1.26
N GLU A 79 19.61 5.73 1.42
CA GLU A 79 19.16 6.84 2.25
C GLU A 79 18.58 7.95 1.37
N SER A 80 17.35 8.36 1.66
CA SER A 80 16.67 9.46 1.00
C SER A 80 16.07 10.40 2.04
N GLY A 81 16.81 11.47 2.35
CA GLY A 81 16.41 12.44 3.38
C GLY A 81 16.33 11.80 4.77
N THR A 82 15.12 11.76 5.34
CA THR A 82 14.84 11.20 6.68
C THR A 82 14.38 9.74 6.65
N ILE A 83 14.28 9.14 5.45
CA ILE A 83 13.82 7.76 5.25
C ILE A 83 14.99 6.93 4.71
N SER A 84 15.27 5.82 5.39
CA SER A 84 16.22 4.80 4.95
C SER A 84 15.44 3.63 4.35
N VAL A 85 15.86 3.11 3.21
CA VAL A 85 15.22 2.00 2.52
C VAL A 85 16.22 0.86 2.42
N ASP A 86 16.00 -0.20 3.18
CA ASP A 86 16.81 -1.41 3.08
C ASP A 86 16.24 -2.30 1.99
N TRP A 87 17.08 -2.76 1.09
CA TRP A 87 16.66 -3.74 0.09
C TRP A 87 17.38 -5.08 0.32
N ARG A 88 16.65 -6.14 0.02
CA ARG A 88 17.18 -7.50 -0.08
C ARG A 88 16.61 -8.15 -1.34
N ALA A 89 17.50 -8.44 -2.27
CA ALA A 89 17.26 -9.16 -3.50
C ALA A 89 17.58 -10.65 -3.30
N SER A 90 16.65 -11.51 -3.71
CA SER A 90 16.80 -12.95 -3.81
C SER A 90 16.65 -13.34 -5.27
N ALA A 91 17.61 -14.07 -5.83
CA ALA A 91 17.48 -14.64 -7.16
C ALA A 91 16.35 -15.69 -7.15
N LEU A 92 15.34 -15.50 -7.99
CA LEU A 92 14.24 -16.45 -8.18
C LEU A 92 14.56 -17.39 -9.35
N GLU A 93 15.09 -16.82 -10.44
CA GLU A 93 15.63 -17.56 -11.59
C GLU A 93 16.91 -16.85 -12.03
N ALA A 94 18.02 -17.57 -12.12
CA ALA A 94 19.29 -17.03 -12.58
C ALA A 94 19.61 -17.57 -13.98
N ASP A 95 20.12 -16.68 -14.83
CA ASP A 95 20.69 -17.02 -16.15
C ASP A 95 19.78 -17.84 -17.07
N SER A 96 18.48 -17.52 -17.09
CA SER A 96 17.53 -18.06 -18.05
C SER A 96 17.82 -17.48 -19.44
N THR A 97 18.00 -18.35 -20.43
CA THR A 97 18.18 -17.95 -21.83
C THR A 97 17.23 -18.73 -22.71
N ARG A 98 16.84 -18.13 -23.85
CA ARG A 98 15.94 -18.78 -24.81
C ARG A 98 16.60 -20.05 -25.35
N SER A 99 15.86 -21.16 -25.33
CA SER A 99 16.35 -22.45 -25.83
C SER A 99 16.90 -22.31 -27.26
N PRO A 100 18.06 -22.90 -27.58
CA PRO A 100 18.72 -22.75 -28.88
C PRO A 100 17.86 -23.22 -30.07
N GLU A 101 16.84 -24.06 -29.85
CA GLU A 101 15.88 -24.51 -30.85
C GLU A 101 15.00 -23.38 -31.43
N TYR A 102 14.89 -22.25 -30.72
CA TYR A 102 14.07 -21.09 -31.12
C TYR A 102 14.91 -19.84 -31.38
N GLY A 103 16.14 -20.00 -31.90
CA GLY A 103 17.03 -18.89 -32.23
C GLY A 103 17.60 -18.23 -30.98
N GLY A 104 18.52 -18.93 -30.31
CA GLY A 104 19.07 -18.60 -29.00
C GLY A 104 19.29 -17.10 -28.73
N SER A 105 19.02 -16.68 -27.49
CA SER A 105 19.20 -15.29 -27.06
C SER A 105 20.66 -15.00 -26.69
N ASN A 106 21.13 -13.81 -27.05
CA ASN A 106 22.44 -13.28 -26.63
C ASN A 106 22.44 -12.71 -25.21
N PHE A 107 21.27 -12.68 -24.57
CA PHE A 107 21.06 -12.15 -23.23
C PHE A 107 20.68 -13.28 -22.25
N LEU A 108 21.30 -13.23 -21.08
CA LEU A 108 20.92 -13.98 -19.88
C LEU A 108 19.95 -13.12 -19.07
N LEU A 109 18.75 -13.64 -18.83
CA LEU A 109 17.76 -13.01 -17.99
C LEU A 109 17.84 -13.62 -16.60
N SER A 110 17.93 -12.78 -15.57
CA SER A 110 17.87 -13.19 -14.19
C SER A 110 16.71 -12.47 -13.49
N LEU A 111 15.75 -13.22 -12.97
CA LEU A 111 14.63 -12.70 -12.19
C LEU A 111 15.02 -12.64 -10.72
N TYR A 112 14.95 -11.45 -10.13
CA TYR A 112 15.19 -11.21 -8.72
C TYR A 112 13.90 -10.79 -8.02
N ALA A 113 13.55 -11.47 -6.93
CA ALA A 113 12.55 -10.99 -5.99
C ALA A 113 13.24 -10.01 -5.03
N VAL A 114 12.77 -8.77 -4.99
CA VAL A 114 13.33 -7.71 -4.16
C VAL A 114 12.32 -7.35 -3.08
N SER A 115 12.74 -7.48 -1.83
CA SER A 115 12.02 -6.92 -0.69
C SER A 115 12.64 -5.57 -0.32
N LEU A 116 11.83 -4.51 -0.29
CA LEU A 116 12.23 -3.19 0.19
C LEU A 116 11.55 -2.94 1.54
N THR A 117 12.35 -2.62 2.55
CA THR A 117 11.87 -2.25 3.88
C THR A 117 12.23 -0.80 4.12
N ALA A 118 11.26 0.10 4.01
CA ALA A 118 11.45 1.50 4.34
C ALA A 118 11.40 1.68 5.87
N ARG A 119 12.49 2.18 6.45
CA ARG A 119 12.62 2.58 7.85
C ARG A 119 12.67 4.10 7.92
N SER A 120 11.65 4.71 8.51
CA SER A 120 11.68 6.10 8.95
C SER A 120 12.18 6.18 10.40
N THR A 121 12.79 7.29 10.79
CA THR A 121 13.35 7.54 12.14
C THR A 121 12.38 7.20 13.29
N THR A 122 11.07 7.33 13.04
CA THR A 122 10.00 7.13 14.04
C THR A 122 9.21 5.83 13.85
N ARG A 123 9.33 5.13 12.70
CA ARG A 123 8.57 3.89 12.43
C ARG A 123 9.12 3.10 11.24
N SER A 124 9.18 1.77 11.35
CA SER A 124 9.42 0.88 10.21
C SER A 124 8.11 0.63 9.46
N LEU A 125 8.10 0.89 8.16
CA LEU A 125 6.98 0.55 7.27
C LEU A 125 7.02 -0.97 6.97
N PRO A 126 5.86 -1.58 6.66
CA PRO A 126 5.83 -2.98 6.24
C PRO A 126 6.71 -3.21 5.00
N PRO A 127 7.36 -4.37 4.88
CA PRO A 127 8.20 -4.68 3.73
C PRO A 127 7.35 -4.73 2.45
N LEU A 128 7.76 -3.96 1.45
CA LEU A 128 7.20 -3.99 0.11
C LEU A 128 7.90 -5.06 -0.72
N TYR A 129 7.14 -5.93 -1.38
CA TYR A 129 7.68 -6.94 -2.27
C TYR A 129 7.53 -6.49 -3.72
N THR A 130 8.63 -6.42 -4.46
CA THR A 130 8.64 -6.16 -5.89
C THR A 130 9.49 -7.20 -6.62
N ARG A 131 9.24 -7.36 -7.92
CA ARG A 131 10.01 -8.28 -8.78
C ARG A 131 10.75 -7.45 -9.81
N ILE A 132 12.06 -7.66 -9.91
CA ILE A 132 12.93 -6.95 -10.85
C ILE A 132 13.61 -7.98 -11.74
N VAL A 133 13.56 -7.74 -13.05
CA VAL A 133 14.30 -8.53 -14.04
C VAL A 133 15.60 -7.80 -14.35
N ASN A 134 16.72 -8.48 -14.20
CA ASN A 134 18.02 -8.00 -14.62
C ASN A 134 18.44 -8.77 -15.89
N TYR A 135 19.01 -8.08 -16.87
CA TYR A 135 19.53 -8.68 -18.10
C TYR A 135 21.04 -8.48 -18.16
N ARG A 136 21.76 -9.53 -18.53
CA ARG A 136 23.21 -9.47 -18.77
C ARG A 136 23.52 -10.09 -20.11
N LEU A 137 24.50 -9.56 -20.83
CA LEU A 137 24.99 -10.19 -22.05
C LEU A 137 25.62 -11.54 -21.69
N LYS A 138 25.37 -12.55 -22.51
CA LYS A 138 26.01 -13.85 -22.36
C LYS A 138 27.52 -13.68 -22.48
N PRO A 139 28.34 -14.17 -21.53
CA PRO A 139 29.79 -14.01 -21.59
C PRO A 139 30.34 -14.67 -22.87
N GLY A 140 31.04 -13.89 -23.69
CA GLY A 140 31.64 -14.35 -24.96
C GLY A 140 31.10 -13.70 -26.24
N LEU A 141 30.20 -12.72 -26.16
CA LEU A 141 29.78 -11.91 -27.32
C LEU A 141 30.39 -10.51 -27.31
N PRO A 142 30.73 -9.93 -28.48
CA PRO A 142 31.21 -8.55 -28.59
C PRO A 142 30.12 -7.57 -28.15
N ASP A 143 30.53 -6.50 -27.46
CA ASP A 143 29.65 -5.46 -26.96
C ASP A 143 29.01 -4.73 -28.16
N PRO A 144 27.68 -4.59 -28.25
CA PRO A 144 27.03 -3.90 -29.37
C PRO A 144 27.43 -2.42 -29.53
N THR A 145 28.16 -1.85 -28.58
CA THR A 145 28.72 -0.49 -28.65
C THR A 145 30.04 -0.36 -29.41
N ASP A 146 30.70 -1.45 -29.81
CA ASP A 146 31.99 -1.42 -30.52
C ASP A 146 31.87 -1.26 -32.06
N GLY A 147 30.75 -0.70 -32.54
CA GLY A 147 30.41 -0.67 -33.97
C GLY A 147 29.80 0.63 -34.49
N LEU A 148 30.22 1.79 -33.99
CA LEU A 148 29.94 3.10 -34.58
C LEU A 148 31.23 3.86 -34.90
#